data_AF-A0A9D4TKL6-F1
#
_entry.id   AF-A0A9D4TKL6-F1
#
_cell.length_a   1.000
_cell.length_b   1.000
_cell.length_c   1.000
_cell.angle_alpha   90.00
_cell.angle_beta   90.00
_cell.angle_gamma   90.00
#
_symmetry.space_group_name_H-M   'P 1'
#
loop_
_entity.id
_entity.type
_entity.pdbx_description
1 polymer ?
#
loop_
_entity_poly.entity_id
_entity_poly.type
_entity_poly.pdbx_seq_one_letter_code
_entity_poly.pdbx_strand_id
1 'polypeptide(L)'
;MAAVAADEVPVPPQYKEQPRYDFRHFPDETRGFKVGVTKWGKTGTKRKLEEYAEQVEVERDAAAMDEGEAAGIADAAEHLAKRAKHNVLGLARTSGRAWKVPGQRAGTLKNPKLSTSWEKKMQVKAEETAFKERKRAAKAEAKEVATAARLKKEAAKKKKLEAQQRSAITVRVTAATAKRMMKDKKKRKLLRTADVA
;
A
#
# COMPACT_ATOMS: atom_id res chain seq x y z
N MET A 1 -25.04 -13.35 -66.90
CA MET A 1 -24.34 -12.64 -65.80
C MET A 1 -24.67 -13.39 -64.51
N ALA A 2 -23.72 -14.16 -64.00
CA ALA A 2 -23.88 -14.93 -62.77
C ALA A 2 -22.76 -14.51 -61.81
N ALA A 3 -23.16 -14.15 -60.59
CA ALA A 3 -22.26 -13.70 -59.53
C ALA A 3 -21.34 -14.84 -59.11
N VAL A 4 -20.03 -14.59 -59.15
CA VAL A 4 -19.03 -15.49 -58.58
C VAL A 4 -19.09 -15.32 -57.07
N ALA A 5 -19.57 -16.36 -56.39
CA ALA A 5 -19.59 -16.47 -54.95
C ALA A 5 -18.16 -16.33 -54.42
N ALA A 6 -17.97 -15.45 -53.44
CA ALA A 6 -16.71 -15.35 -52.72
C ALA A 6 -16.54 -16.64 -51.90
N ASP A 7 -15.51 -17.41 -52.22
CA ASP A 7 -15.11 -18.59 -51.46
C ASP A 7 -14.83 -18.20 -50.00
N GLU A 8 -15.72 -18.60 -49.10
CA GLU A 8 -15.53 -18.51 -47.66
C GLU A 8 -14.43 -19.49 -47.24
N VAL A 9 -13.24 -18.96 -46.98
CA VAL A 9 -12.13 -19.72 -46.39
C VAL A 9 -12.58 -20.23 -45.01
N PRO A 10 -12.59 -21.56 -44.76
CA PRO A 10 -13.07 -22.10 -43.50
C PRO A 10 -12.17 -21.65 -42.35
N VAL A 11 -12.72 -20.81 -41.47
CA VAL A 11 -12.03 -20.35 -40.27
C VAL A 11 -11.88 -21.54 -39.31
N PRO A 12 -10.67 -21.85 -38.82
CA PRO A 12 -10.46 -22.95 -37.90
C PRO A 12 -11.33 -22.80 -36.63
N PRO A 13 -11.93 -23.89 -36.10
CA PRO A 13 -12.91 -23.85 -35.00
C PRO A 13 -12.37 -23.34 -33.65
N GLN A 14 -11.08 -23.02 -33.59
CA GLN A 14 -10.41 -22.46 -32.42
C GLN A 14 -10.58 -20.92 -32.32
N TYR A 15 -10.95 -20.25 -33.41
CA TYR A 15 -11.17 -18.80 -33.40
C TYR A 15 -12.61 -18.48 -33.01
N LYS A 16 -12.81 -18.08 -31.76
CA LYS A 16 -14.06 -17.46 -31.32
C LYS A 16 -14.11 -16.03 -31.86
N GLU A 17 -15.21 -15.67 -32.50
CA GLU A 17 -15.44 -14.28 -32.92
C GLU A 17 -15.33 -13.35 -31.71
N GLN A 18 -14.44 -12.36 -31.80
CA GLN A 18 -14.29 -11.39 -30.72
C GLN A 18 -15.46 -10.40 -30.78
N PRO A 19 -16.08 -10.04 -29.64
CA PRO A 19 -17.14 -9.05 -29.62
C PRO A 19 -16.59 -7.71 -30.12
N ARG A 20 -17.22 -7.15 -31.16
CA ARG A 20 -16.93 -5.79 -31.63
C ARG A 20 -17.42 -4.81 -30.57
N TYR A 21 -16.49 -4.08 -29.97
CA TYR A 21 -16.80 -3.10 -28.94
C TYR A 21 -17.16 -1.77 -29.61
N ASP A 22 -18.38 -1.27 -29.39
CA ASP A 22 -18.79 0.06 -29.83
C ASP A 22 -18.35 1.11 -28.79
N PHE A 23 -17.53 2.07 -29.22
CA PHE A 23 -16.96 3.09 -28.34
C PHE A 23 -17.86 4.31 -28.15
N ARG A 24 -18.98 4.40 -28.89
CA ARG A 24 -19.87 5.57 -28.86
C ARG A 24 -20.79 5.63 -27.65
N HIS A 25 -20.82 4.59 -26.81
CA HIS A 25 -21.67 4.51 -25.61
C HIS A 25 -20.85 4.45 -24.32
N PHE A 26 -19.57 4.86 -24.35
CA PHE A 26 -18.80 5.03 -23.13
C PHE A 26 -19.16 6.37 -22.46
N PRO A 27 -19.50 6.37 -21.16
CA PRO A 27 -19.64 7.62 -20.42
C PRO A 27 -18.28 8.31 -20.32
N ASP A 28 -18.23 9.63 -20.56
CA ASP A 28 -17.03 10.50 -20.49
C ASP A 28 -16.47 10.70 -19.06
N GLU A 29 -16.98 9.95 -18.09
CA GLU A 29 -16.47 9.98 -16.72
C GLU A 29 -15.15 9.21 -16.63
N THR A 30 -14.18 9.77 -15.90
CA THR A 30 -12.85 9.16 -15.66
C THR A 30 -13.01 7.84 -14.91
N ARG A 31 -13.17 6.76 -15.67
CA ARG A 31 -13.37 5.40 -15.20
C ARG A 31 -12.16 5.02 -14.33
N GLY A 32 -12.37 4.98 -13.01
CA GLY A 32 -11.36 4.53 -12.05
C GLY A 32 -10.70 3.23 -12.55
N PHE A 33 -9.36 3.21 -12.48
CA PHE A 33 -8.53 2.17 -13.09
C PHE A 33 -9.08 0.75 -12.84
N LYS A 34 -9.58 0.11 -13.90
CA LYS A 34 -9.86 -1.32 -13.87
C LYS A 34 -8.52 -2.05 -13.93
N VAL A 35 -8.06 -2.55 -12.80
CA VAL A 35 -6.96 -3.51 -12.75
C VAL A 35 -7.47 -4.78 -13.42
N GLY A 36 -7.06 -4.99 -14.68
CA GLY A 36 -7.26 -6.26 -15.37
C GLY A 36 -6.59 -7.41 -14.61
N VAL A 37 -6.84 -8.64 -15.04
CA VAL A 37 -6.18 -9.82 -14.51
C VAL A 37 -4.68 -9.59 -14.56
N THR A 38 -4.03 -9.55 -13.40
CA THR A 38 -2.58 -9.43 -13.33
C THR A 38 -1.95 -10.61 -14.09
N LYS A 39 -0.69 -10.50 -14.51
CA LYS A 39 0.08 -11.61 -15.13
C LYS A 39 -0.02 -12.95 -14.36
N TRP A 40 -0.45 -12.92 -13.10
CA TRP A 40 -0.60 -14.04 -12.18
C TRP A 40 -2.04 -14.56 -12.03
N GLY A 41 -2.97 -14.20 -12.91
CA GLY A 41 -4.33 -14.77 -12.91
C GLY A 41 -5.25 -14.28 -11.78
N LYS A 42 -4.80 -13.34 -10.93
CA LYS A 42 -5.61 -12.81 -9.82
C LYS A 42 -6.45 -11.62 -10.28
N THR A 43 -7.76 -11.67 -10.01
CA THR A 43 -8.70 -10.57 -10.21
C THR A 43 -8.43 -9.46 -9.19
N GLY A 44 -8.06 -8.27 -9.66
CA GLY A 44 -7.91 -7.10 -8.80
C GLY A 44 -9.27 -6.65 -8.28
N THR A 45 -9.44 -6.64 -6.96
CA THR A 45 -10.60 -6.04 -6.30
C THR A 45 -10.58 -4.54 -6.56
N LYS A 46 -11.71 -3.97 -7.02
CA LYS A 46 -11.86 -2.51 -7.16
C LYS A 46 -11.67 -1.89 -5.77
N ARG A 47 -10.63 -1.07 -5.60
CA ARG A 47 -10.58 -0.15 -4.45
C ARG A 47 -11.64 0.92 -4.68
N LYS A 48 -12.47 1.18 -3.67
CA LYS A 48 -13.39 2.33 -3.72
C LYS A 48 -12.55 3.59 -3.69
N LEU A 49 -12.90 4.59 -4.50
CA LEU A 49 -12.15 5.84 -4.64
C LEU A 49 -12.01 6.58 -3.29
N GLU A 50 -12.97 6.38 -2.39
CA GLU A 50 -12.99 6.89 -1.01
C GLU A 50 -11.76 6.46 -0.21
N GLU A 51 -11.36 5.18 -0.29
CA GLU A 51 -10.18 4.66 0.42
C GLU A 51 -8.87 5.24 -0.13
N TYR A 52 -8.85 5.65 -1.40
CA TYR A 52 -7.68 6.29 -2.01
C TYR A 52 -7.60 7.78 -1.66
N ALA A 53 -8.74 8.47 -1.60
CA ALA A 53 -8.81 9.85 -1.13
C ALA A 53 -8.40 9.95 0.35
N GLU A 54 -8.92 9.08 1.21
CA GLU A 54 -8.53 9.02 2.62
C GLU A 54 -7.04 8.69 2.78
N GLN A 55 -6.47 7.81 1.96
CA GLN A 55 -5.05 7.51 2.02
C GLN A 55 -4.18 8.70 1.57
N VAL A 56 -4.59 9.44 0.54
CA VAL A 56 -3.87 10.64 0.07
C VAL A 56 -3.98 11.79 1.08
N GLU A 57 -5.13 11.95 1.74
CA GLU A 57 -5.29 12.95 2.81
C GLU A 57 -4.46 12.58 4.05
N VAL A 58 -4.43 11.31 4.45
CA VAL A 58 -3.57 10.84 5.56
C VAL A 58 -2.09 11.00 5.23
N GLU A 59 -1.68 10.77 3.98
CA GLU A 59 -0.29 11.00 3.53
C GLU A 59 0.05 12.50 3.47
N ARG A 60 -0.92 13.36 3.15
CA ARG A 60 -0.76 14.82 3.13
C ARG A 60 -0.71 15.41 4.54
N ASP A 61 -1.55 14.94 5.45
CA ASP A 61 -1.57 15.37 6.85
C ASP A 61 -0.33 14.86 7.61
N ALA A 62 0.16 13.66 7.27
CA ALA A 62 1.43 13.15 7.77
C ALA A 62 2.62 14.00 7.30
N ALA A 63 2.60 14.49 6.05
CA ALA A 63 3.62 15.40 5.54
C ALA A 63 3.55 16.80 6.18
N ALA A 64 2.35 17.33 6.43
CA ALA A 64 2.15 18.63 7.07
C ALA A 64 2.57 18.65 8.55
N MET A 65 2.51 17.50 9.24
CA MET A 65 3.01 17.35 10.62
C MET A 65 4.54 17.21 10.70
N ASP A 66 5.22 16.93 9.59
CA ASP A 66 6.69 16.78 9.51
C ASP A 66 7.38 18.10 9.09
N GLU A 67 6.63 19.11 8.66
CA GLU A 67 7.14 20.46 8.30
C GLU A 67 7.50 21.34 9.51
N GLY A 68 7.27 20.87 10.75
CA GLY A 68 7.65 21.56 11.98
C GLY A 68 9.10 21.37 12.44
N GLU A 69 9.85 20.44 11.83
CA GLU A 69 11.20 20.06 12.29
C GLU A 69 12.20 19.89 11.13
N ALA A 70 12.14 20.75 10.12
CA ALA A 70 12.96 20.62 8.91
C ALA A 70 13.73 21.89 8.52
N ALA A 71 14.56 22.43 9.42
CA ALA A 71 15.56 23.45 9.07
C ALA A 71 16.90 22.84 8.57
N GLY A 72 16.87 21.68 7.90
CA GLY A 72 18.10 20.96 7.52
C GLY A 72 18.02 20.04 6.29
N ILE A 73 17.00 20.17 5.43
CA ILE A 73 16.81 19.29 4.27
C ILE A 73 16.59 20.11 2.99
N ALA A 74 17.51 21.03 2.69
CA ALA A 74 17.50 21.73 1.40
C ALA A 74 18.18 20.91 0.28
N ASP A 75 18.93 19.85 0.60
CA ASP A 75 19.71 19.08 -0.39
C ASP A 75 19.04 17.79 -0.88
N ALA A 76 17.90 17.36 -0.31
CA ALA A 76 17.27 16.08 -0.69
C ALA A 76 16.16 16.20 -1.75
N ALA A 77 15.70 17.42 -2.06
CA ALA A 77 14.57 17.63 -2.97
C ALA A 77 14.94 17.58 -4.46
N GLU A 78 16.21 17.76 -4.84
CA GLU A 78 16.65 17.70 -6.24
C GLU A 78 16.71 16.27 -6.81
N HIS A 79 16.70 15.23 -5.97
CA HIS A 79 16.86 13.84 -6.41
C HIS A 79 15.54 13.11 -6.76
N LEU A 80 14.38 13.77 -6.61
CA LEU A 80 13.07 13.22 -6.99
C LEU A 80 12.56 13.72 -8.34
N ALA A 81 13.42 14.30 -9.17
CA ALA A 81 13.10 14.55 -10.57
C ALA A 81 12.90 13.22 -11.30
N LYS A 82 11.66 12.94 -11.71
CA LYS A 82 11.27 11.78 -12.52
C LYS A 82 12.23 11.68 -13.71
N ARG A 83 13.06 10.62 -13.72
CA ARG A 83 13.99 10.34 -14.83
C ARG A 83 13.24 10.40 -16.15
N ALA A 84 13.69 11.27 -17.06
CA ALA A 84 13.14 11.37 -18.40
C ALA A 84 13.20 9.99 -19.08
N LYS A 85 12.05 9.50 -19.58
CA LYS A 85 12.01 8.31 -20.42
C LYS A 85 12.71 8.65 -21.73
N HIS A 86 13.97 8.28 -21.87
CA HIS A 86 14.67 8.37 -23.15
C HIS A 86 13.90 7.56 -24.20
N ASN A 87 13.47 8.23 -25.26
CA ASN A 87 12.75 7.62 -26.37
C ASN A 87 13.73 6.72 -27.14
N VAL A 88 13.50 5.40 -27.12
CA VAL A 88 14.42 4.40 -27.72
C VAL A 88 14.04 4.06 -29.17
N LEU A 89 13.01 4.72 -29.72
CA LEU A 89 12.59 4.57 -31.12
C LEU A 89 13.57 5.35 -32.02
N GLY A 90 14.63 4.68 -32.47
CA GLY A 90 15.56 5.20 -33.49
C GLY A 90 17.05 5.08 -33.17
N LEU A 91 17.44 4.74 -31.94
CA LEU A 91 18.86 4.71 -31.52
C LEU A 91 19.60 3.41 -31.83
N ALA A 92 18.99 2.46 -32.53
CA ALA A 92 19.54 1.12 -32.73
C ALA A 92 19.78 0.82 -34.21
N ARG A 93 20.73 1.51 -34.88
CA ARG A 93 21.49 0.90 -36.00
C ARG A 93 22.63 1.69 -36.68
N THR A 94 22.93 2.94 -36.32
CA THR A 94 23.84 3.75 -37.20
C THR A 94 25.12 4.28 -36.56
N SER A 95 25.47 3.96 -35.31
CA SER A 95 26.86 4.17 -34.90
C SER A 95 27.71 3.02 -35.43
N GLY A 96 28.39 3.24 -36.56
CA GLY A 96 29.42 2.33 -37.12
C GLY A 96 30.65 2.14 -36.20
N ARG A 97 30.56 2.59 -34.95
CA ARG A 97 31.55 2.37 -33.90
C ARG A 97 31.27 1.00 -33.30
N ALA A 98 32.12 0.03 -33.63
CA ALA A 98 32.03 -1.31 -33.04
C ALA A 98 32.14 -1.18 -31.50
N TRP A 99 31.02 -1.37 -30.80
CA TRP A 99 30.97 -1.38 -29.33
C TRP A 99 31.74 -2.57 -28.71
N LYS A 100 32.19 -3.50 -29.56
CA LYS A 100 33.03 -4.64 -29.22
C LYS A 100 34.27 -4.64 -30.09
N VAL A 101 35.41 -4.88 -29.47
CA VAL A 101 36.64 -5.23 -30.20
C VAL A 101 36.43 -6.60 -30.87
N PRO A 102 36.73 -6.76 -32.18
CA PRO A 102 36.62 -8.04 -32.85
C PRO A 102 37.46 -9.09 -32.11
N GLY A 103 36.82 -10.20 -31.72
CA GLY A 103 37.44 -11.28 -30.94
C GLY A 103 37.06 -11.34 -29.45
N GLN A 104 36.45 -10.30 -28.86
CA GLN A 104 35.96 -10.37 -27.48
C GLN A 104 34.54 -10.95 -27.40
N ARG A 105 34.40 -12.06 -26.66
CA ARG A 105 33.08 -12.61 -26.31
C ARG A 105 32.30 -11.62 -25.44
N ALA A 106 30.99 -11.48 -25.70
CA ALA A 106 30.12 -10.52 -25.01
C ALA A 106 30.08 -10.70 -23.47
N GLY A 107 30.32 -11.91 -22.97
CA GLY A 107 30.39 -12.21 -21.53
C GLY A 107 31.62 -11.63 -20.84
N THR A 108 32.73 -11.45 -21.57
CA THR A 108 34.01 -10.98 -21.00
C THR A 108 33.99 -9.48 -20.68
N LEU A 109 33.16 -8.69 -21.39
CA LEU A 109 32.93 -7.27 -21.11
C LEU A 109 32.02 -7.04 -19.89
N LYS A 110 31.14 -8.01 -19.57
CA LYS A 110 30.22 -7.89 -18.42
C LYS A 110 30.91 -8.08 -17.07
N ASN A 111 31.96 -8.87 -17.04
CA ASN A 111 32.80 -9.07 -15.87
C ASN A 111 34.27 -8.89 -16.31
N PRO A 112 34.77 -7.64 -16.38
CA PRO A 112 36.21 -7.45 -16.39
C PRO A 112 36.76 -8.24 -15.19
N LYS A 113 37.82 -9.03 -15.39
CA LYS A 113 38.52 -9.75 -14.31
C LYS A 113 39.03 -8.73 -13.29
N LEU A 114 38.15 -8.24 -12.43
CA LEU A 114 38.43 -7.34 -11.33
C LEU A 114 39.08 -8.24 -10.27
N SER A 115 40.39 -8.43 -10.37
CA SER A 115 41.20 -8.91 -9.26
C SER A 115 41.14 -7.84 -8.17
N THR A 116 40.04 -7.83 -7.42
CA THR A 116 39.89 -6.96 -6.26
C THR A 116 40.91 -7.42 -5.22
N SER A 117 41.74 -6.48 -4.76
CA SER A 117 42.67 -6.73 -3.66
C SER A 117 41.91 -7.26 -2.45
N TRP A 118 42.60 -8.03 -1.61
CA TRP A 118 42.01 -8.59 -0.39
C TRP A 118 41.36 -7.50 0.48
N GLU A 119 42.01 -6.35 0.61
CA GLU A 119 41.50 -5.17 1.31
C GLU A 119 40.13 -4.72 0.78
N LYS A 120 39.97 -4.63 -0.54
CA LYS A 120 38.70 -4.23 -1.16
C LYS A 120 37.58 -5.24 -0.89
N LYS A 121 37.90 -6.53 -0.80
CA LYS A 121 36.94 -7.57 -0.38
C LYS A 121 36.54 -7.42 1.08
N MET A 122 37.48 -7.05 1.95
CA MET A 122 37.20 -6.79 3.37
C MET A 122 36.35 -5.53 3.57
N GLN A 123 36.62 -4.47 2.81
CA GLN A 123 35.78 -3.26 2.82
C GLN A 123 34.33 -3.58 2.41
N VAL A 124 34.13 -4.29 1.29
CA VAL A 124 32.79 -4.66 0.83
C VAL A 124 32.06 -5.54 1.86
N LYS A 125 32.77 -6.47 2.53
CA LYS A 125 32.17 -7.27 3.62
C LYS A 125 31.74 -6.39 4.79
N ALA A 126 32.58 -5.44 5.21
CA ALA A 126 32.26 -4.52 6.30
C ALA A 126 31.06 -3.61 5.96
N GLU A 127 30.99 -3.13 4.72
CA GLU A 127 29.84 -2.37 4.23
C GLU A 127 28.57 -3.21 4.21
N GLU A 128 28.66 -4.47 3.77
CA GLU A 128 27.53 -5.39 3.74
C GLU A 128 27.02 -5.72 5.16
N THR A 129 27.91 -5.91 6.13
CA THR A 129 27.53 -6.11 7.54
C THR A 129 26.88 -4.87 8.12
N ALA A 130 27.47 -3.68 7.91
CA ALA A 130 26.90 -2.42 8.37
C ALA A 130 25.52 -2.15 7.75
N PHE A 131 25.32 -2.46 6.47
CA PHE A 131 24.02 -2.34 5.82
C PHE A 131 22.97 -3.30 6.42
N LYS A 132 23.36 -4.55 6.70
CA LYS A 132 22.47 -5.53 7.35
C LYS A 132 22.09 -5.09 8.76
N GLU A 133 23.03 -4.52 9.51
CA GLU A 133 22.78 -3.98 10.85
C GLU A 133 21.82 -2.81 10.81
N ARG A 134 22.06 -1.81 9.95
CA ARG A 134 21.14 -0.68 9.73
C ARG A 134 19.73 -1.14 9.37
N LYS A 135 19.62 -2.14 8.49
CA LYS A 135 18.33 -2.72 8.10
C LYS A 135 17.65 -3.46 9.25
N ARG A 136 18.41 -4.11 10.14
CA ARG A 136 17.86 -4.77 11.33
C ARG A 136 17.40 -3.74 12.37
N ALA A 137 18.19 -2.69 12.59
CA ALA A 137 17.85 -1.58 13.48
C ALA A 137 16.55 -0.90 13.05
N ALA A 138 16.43 -0.49 11.78
CA ALA A 138 15.21 0.13 11.25
C ALA A 138 13.98 -0.78 11.39
N LYS A 139 14.14 -2.10 11.21
CA LYS A 139 13.04 -3.06 11.44
C LYS A 139 12.68 -3.21 12.92
N ALA A 140 13.65 -3.13 13.82
CA ALA A 140 13.40 -3.17 15.25
C ALA A 140 12.64 -1.91 15.68
N GLU A 141 13.09 -0.73 15.27
CA GLU A 141 12.41 0.55 15.53
C GLU A 141 10.96 0.53 15.04
N ALA A 142 10.72 0.08 13.80
CA ALA A 142 9.35 -0.04 13.27
C ALA A 142 8.47 -1.00 14.10
N LYS A 143 9.04 -2.10 14.61
CA LYS A 143 8.32 -3.02 15.50
C LYS A 143 8.03 -2.39 16.85
N GLU A 144 8.99 -1.69 17.46
CA GLU A 144 8.81 -0.99 18.74
C GLU A 144 7.73 0.10 18.64
N VAL A 145 7.68 0.84 17.54
CA VAL A 145 6.60 1.81 17.29
C VAL A 145 5.24 1.12 17.20
N ALA A 146 5.16 0.00 16.48
CA ALA A 146 3.92 -0.76 16.33
C ALA A 146 3.44 -1.39 17.65
N THR A 147 4.36 -1.96 18.45
CA THR A 147 4.03 -2.52 19.77
C THR A 147 3.59 -1.42 20.73
N ALA A 148 4.28 -0.27 20.76
CA ALA A 148 3.88 0.89 21.56
C ALA A 148 2.48 1.39 21.18
N ALA A 149 2.17 1.49 19.89
CA ALA A 149 0.84 1.88 19.42
C ALA A 149 -0.25 0.88 19.85
N ARG A 150 0.04 -0.43 19.79
CA ARG A 150 -0.87 -1.48 20.25
C ARG A 150 -1.10 -1.38 21.76
N LEU A 151 -0.06 -1.23 22.56
CA LEU A 151 -0.15 -1.08 24.00
C LEU A 151 -0.98 0.15 24.40
N LYS A 152 -0.81 1.28 23.70
CA LYS A 152 -1.65 2.48 23.89
C LYS A 152 -3.13 2.18 23.64
N LYS A 153 -3.45 1.47 22.54
CA LYS A 153 -4.84 1.08 22.22
C LYS A 153 -5.42 0.12 23.26
N GLU A 154 -4.65 -0.87 23.69
CA GLU A 154 -5.08 -1.81 24.72
C GLU A 154 -5.30 -1.12 26.08
N ALA A 155 -4.41 -0.21 26.48
CA ALA A 155 -4.57 0.59 27.69
C ALA A 155 -5.82 1.49 27.62
N ALA A 156 -6.08 2.13 26.48
CA ALA A 156 -7.28 2.94 26.29
C ALA A 156 -8.56 2.09 26.35
N LYS A 157 -8.56 0.90 25.75
CA LYS A 157 -9.67 -0.06 25.84
C LYS A 157 -9.90 -0.51 27.28
N LYS A 158 -8.84 -0.86 28.01
CA LYS A 158 -8.92 -1.25 29.43
C LYS A 158 -9.51 -0.11 30.28
N LYS A 159 -9.02 1.13 30.13
CA LYS A 159 -9.57 2.30 30.83
C LYS A 159 -11.06 2.52 30.51
N LYS A 160 -11.48 2.34 29.26
CA LYS A 160 -12.90 2.43 28.88
C LYS A 160 -13.74 1.34 29.53
N LEU A 161 -13.26 0.09 29.53
CA LEU A 161 -13.94 -1.03 30.19
C LEU A 161 -14.03 -0.82 31.70
N GLU A 162 -12.97 -0.36 32.35
CA GLU A 162 -12.97 -0.02 33.77
C GLU A 162 -13.94 1.13 34.09
N ALA A 163 -14.00 2.17 33.25
CA ALA A 163 -14.96 3.26 33.41
C ALA A 163 -16.41 2.78 33.22
N GLN A 164 -16.65 1.89 32.25
CA GLN A 164 -17.94 1.24 32.06
C GLN A 164 -18.32 0.37 33.25
N GLN A 165 -17.38 -0.41 33.80
CA GLN A 165 -17.62 -1.22 35.00
C GLN A 165 -17.91 -0.34 36.22
N ARG A 166 -17.15 0.73 36.44
CA ARG A 166 -17.37 1.68 37.54
C ARG A 166 -18.73 2.38 37.44
N SER A 167 -19.12 2.82 36.24
CA SER A 167 -20.44 3.42 36.01
C SER A 167 -21.58 2.40 36.06
N ALA A 168 -21.36 1.15 35.64
CA ALA A 168 -22.33 0.09 35.82
C ALA A 168 -22.53 -0.25 37.31
N ILE A 169 -21.47 -0.22 38.12
CA ILE A 169 -21.54 -0.45 39.57
C ILE A 169 -22.32 0.68 40.27
N THR A 170 -22.26 1.93 39.80
CA THR A 170 -23.05 3.03 40.39
C THR A 170 -24.54 3.00 40.02
N VAL A 171 -24.95 2.29 38.97
CA VAL A 171 -26.37 2.12 38.58
C VAL A 171 -27.03 0.90 39.23
N ARG A 172 -26.26 -0.03 39.81
CA ARG A 172 -26.80 -1.17 40.57
C ARG A 172 -27.29 -0.72 41.94
N VAL A 173 -28.58 -0.43 42.03
CA VAL A 173 -29.25 -0.20 43.32
C VAL A 173 -29.24 -1.52 44.11
N THR A 174 -28.57 -1.54 45.27
CA THR A 174 -28.59 -2.72 46.14
C THR A 174 -30.01 -3.09 46.55
N ALA A 175 -30.31 -4.37 46.75
CA ALA A 175 -31.67 -4.85 47.07
C ALA A 175 -32.29 -4.13 48.30
N ALA A 176 -31.47 -3.78 49.30
CA ALA A 176 -31.91 -3.00 50.47
C ALA A 176 -32.29 -1.56 50.11
N THR A 177 -31.51 -0.91 49.25
CA THR A 177 -31.76 0.45 48.78
C THR A 177 -32.96 0.50 47.83
N ALA A 178 -33.14 -0.51 46.97
CA ALA A 178 -34.32 -0.65 46.12
C ALA A 178 -35.59 -0.77 46.96
N LYS A 179 -35.58 -1.58 48.03
CA LYS A 179 -36.69 -1.68 49.01
C LYS A 179 -37.00 -0.34 49.69
N ARG A 180 -35.99 0.47 50.03
CA ARG A 180 -36.19 1.83 50.57
C ARG A 180 -36.80 2.78 49.53
N MET A 181 -36.30 2.75 48.30
CA MET A 181 -36.79 3.58 47.20
C MET A 181 -38.19 3.19 46.70
N MET A 182 -38.61 1.94 46.86
CA MET A 182 -40.00 1.53 46.56
C MET A 182 -41.02 2.21 47.48
N LYS A 183 -40.66 2.67 48.67
CA LYS A 183 -41.60 3.36 49.58
C LYS A 183 -42.04 4.73 49.05
N ASP A 184 -41.15 5.45 48.37
CA ASP A 184 -41.43 6.80 47.84
C ASP A 184 -41.92 6.76 46.38
N LYS A 185 -43.06 7.40 46.08
CA LYS A 185 -43.66 7.41 44.72
C LYS A 185 -42.71 7.95 43.64
N LYS A 186 -41.94 9.00 43.95
CA LYS A 186 -40.98 9.62 43.00
C LYS A 186 -39.77 8.69 42.75
N LYS A 187 -39.23 8.07 43.79
CA LYS A 187 -38.05 7.18 43.69
C LYS A 187 -38.41 5.80 43.08
N ARG A 188 -39.64 5.32 43.29
CA ARG A 188 -40.17 4.11 42.64
C ARG A 188 -40.22 4.24 41.12
N LYS A 189 -40.50 5.43 40.58
CA LYS A 189 -40.48 5.67 39.13
C LYS A 189 -39.06 5.60 38.56
N LEU A 190 -38.07 6.09 39.29
CA LEU A 190 -36.64 5.99 38.90
C LEU A 190 -36.13 4.54 38.89
N LEU A 191 -36.67 3.66 39.74
CA LEU A 191 -36.36 2.23 39.71
C LEU A 191 -36.95 1.50 38.51
N ARG A 192 -38.08 1.96 37.94
CA ARG A 192 -38.68 1.34 36.73
C ARG A 192 -37.86 1.59 35.47
N THR A 193 -37.03 2.64 35.48
CA THR A 193 -36.14 3.01 34.37
C THR A 193 -34.71 2.50 34.55
N ALA A 194 -34.37 1.96 35.72
CA ALA A 194 -33.06 1.40 36.01
C ALA A 194 -33.14 -0.13 35.99
N ASP A 195 -32.16 -0.79 35.36
CA ASP A 195 -32.03 -2.25 35.40
C ASP A 195 -31.74 -2.68 36.85
N VAL A 196 -32.74 -3.29 37.48
CA VAL A 196 -32.60 -3.90 38.81
C VAL A 196 -31.92 -5.26 38.62
N ALA A 197 -30.72 -5.40 39.17
CA ALA A 197 -29.97 -6.66 39.19
C ALA A 197 -30.51 -7.63 40.26
#